data_AF-A0A1F6K689-F1
#
_entry.id   AF-A0A1F6K689-F1
#
_cell.length_a   1.000
_cell.length_b   1.000
_cell.length_c   1.000
_cell.angle_alpha   90.00
_cell.angle_beta   90.00
_cell.angle_gamma   90.00
#
_symmetry.space_group_name_H-M   'P 1'
#
loop_
_entity.id
_entity.type
_entity.pdbx_description
1 polymer ?
#
loop_
_entity_poly.entity_id
_entity_poly.type
_entity_poly.pdbx_seq_one_letter_code
_entity_poly.pdbx_strand_id
1 'polypeptide(L)'
;MKNFFREMARDKTVILAYSINGFLIITAVIFVLISYGNLPPLIPIFNQLPWGEQRLGATITIFIPILAALLILIINIVISAMIYKKILLVARMLAAISLLIGILTFLLMIKTITLIL
;
A
#
# COMPACT_ATOMS: atom_id res chain seq x y z
N MET A 1 -9.65 -17.73 16.53
CA MET A 1 -9.05 -16.96 15.41
C MET A 1 -8.26 -17.81 14.41
N LYS A 2 -7.38 -18.74 14.83
CA LYS A 2 -6.58 -19.60 13.90
C LYS A 2 -7.40 -20.30 12.79
N ASN A 3 -8.63 -20.74 13.09
CA ASN A 3 -9.48 -21.41 12.12
C ASN A 3 -9.96 -20.48 10.98
N PHE A 4 -10.11 -19.18 11.22
CA PHE A 4 -10.51 -18.22 10.19
C PHE A 4 -9.40 -18.00 9.16
N PHE A 5 -8.17 -17.78 9.65
CA PHE A 5 -7.00 -17.62 8.79
C PHE A 5 -6.68 -18.88 7.97
N ARG A 6 -6.83 -20.07 8.55
CA ARG A 6 -6.54 -21.34 7.86
C ARG A 6 -7.43 -21.56 6.63
N GLU A 7 -8.67 -21.07 6.69
CA GLU A 7 -9.66 -21.29 5.63
C GLU A 7 -9.47 -20.29 4.50
N MET A 8 -9.20 -19.02 4.83
CA MET A 8 -8.76 -18.02 3.86
C MET A 8 -7.43 -18.43 3.19
N ALA A 9 -6.50 -19.02 3.95
CA ALA A 9 -5.19 -19.46 3.45
C ALA A 9 -5.26 -20.55 2.37
N ARG A 10 -6.40 -21.22 2.23
CA ARG A 10 -6.62 -22.20 1.15
C ARG A 10 -6.95 -21.54 -0.18
N ASP A 11 -7.43 -20.30 -0.18
CA ASP A 11 -7.70 -19.55 -1.40
C ASP A 11 -6.42 -18.93 -1.95
N LYS A 12 -5.88 -19.57 -2.97
CA LYS A 12 -4.65 -19.13 -3.65
C LYS A 12 -4.79 -17.72 -4.22
N THR A 13 -5.96 -17.32 -4.70
CA THR A 13 -6.17 -16.00 -5.29
C THR A 13 -6.11 -14.91 -4.22
N VAL A 14 -6.78 -15.10 -3.09
CA VAL A 14 -6.77 -14.14 -1.97
C VAL A 14 -5.35 -14.00 -1.39
N ILE A 15 -4.68 -15.13 -1.14
CA ILE A 15 -3.34 -15.13 -0.59
C ILE A 15 -2.33 -14.51 -1.56
N LEU A 16 -2.41 -14.84 -2.85
CA LEU A 16 -1.54 -14.25 -3.86
C LEU A 16 -1.71 -12.73 -3.92
N ALA A 17 -2.94 -12.22 -3.94
CA ALA A 17 -3.20 -10.78 -3.98
C ALA A 17 -2.60 -10.05 -2.77
N TYR A 18 -2.79 -10.56 -1.55
CA TYR A 18 -2.17 -9.98 -0.36
C TYR A 18 -0.65 -10.12 -0.33
N SER A 19 -0.11 -11.22 -0.86
CA SER A 19 1.34 -11.45 -0.90
C SER A 19 2.02 -10.50 -1.89
N ILE A 20 1.43 -10.31 -3.07
CA ILE A 20 1.89 -9.33 -4.06
C ILE A 20 1.78 -7.92 -3.47
N ASN A 21 0.67 -7.58 -2.80
CA ASN A 21 0.55 -6.28 -2.16
C ASN A 21 1.64 -6.05 -1.09
N GLY A 22 1.87 -7.02 -0.22
CA GLY A 22 2.94 -6.97 0.77
C GLY A 22 4.32 -6.78 0.12
N PHE A 23 4.59 -7.51 -0.96
CA PHE A 23 5.80 -7.33 -1.75
C PHE A 23 5.93 -5.91 -2.32
N LEU A 24 4.87 -5.35 -2.92
CA LEU A 24 4.87 -3.98 -3.46
C LEU A 24 5.13 -2.92 -2.37
N ILE A 25 4.57 -3.10 -1.17
CA ILE A 25 4.81 -2.18 -0.06
C ILE A 25 6.28 -2.27 0.40
N ILE A 26 6.82 -3.49 0.51
CA ILE A 26 8.22 -3.70 0.91
C ILE A 26 9.18 -3.09 -0.13
N THR A 27 8.94 -3.33 -1.42
CA THR A 27 9.77 -2.72 -2.47
C THR A 27 9.63 -1.21 -2.52
N ALA A 28 8.44 -0.65 -2.27
CA ALA A 28 8.25 0.80 -2.12
C ALA A 28 9.09 1.37 -0.97
N VAL A 29 9.10 0.72 0.20
CA VAL A 29 9.92 1.12 1.35
C VAL A 29 11.40 1.10 0.98
N ILE A 30 11.88 0.00 0.39
CA ILE A 30 13.28 -0.14 -0.01
C ILE A 30 13.66 0.95 -1.02
N PHE A 31 12.81 1.21 -2.00
CA PHE A 31 13.04 2.24 -3.02
C PHE A 31 13.16 3.63 -2.40
N VAL A 32 12.23 3.99 -1.49
CA VAL A 32 12.31 5.25 -0.74
C VAL A 32 13.60 5.32 0.08
N LEU A 33 13.98 4.27 0.80
CA LEU A 33 15.17 4.26 1.65
C LEU A 33 16.46 4.46 0.85
N ILE A 34 16.58 3.82 -0.32
CA ILE A 34 17.74 3.97 -1.21
C ILE A 34 17.82 5.41 -1.76
N SER A 35 16.69 6.01 -2.11
CA SER A 35 16.64 7.37 -2.64
C SER A 35 16.68 8.47 -1.57
N TYR A 36 16.43 8.14 -0.30
CA TYR A 36 16.15 9.12 0.75
C TYR A 36 17.23 10.19 0.92
N GLY A 37 18.51 9.80 0.83
CA GLY A 37 19.64 10.72 0.98
C GLY A 37 19.76 11.75 -0.16
N ASN A 38 19.15 11.49 -1.32
CA ASN A 38 19.16 12.38 -2.47
C ASN A 38 17.88 13.22 -2.58
N LEU A 39 16.89 12.99 -1.71
CA LEU A 39 15.65 13.75 -1.75
C LEU A 39 15.86 15.14 -1.15
N PRO A 40 15.31 16.20 -1.77
CA PRO A 40 15.32 17.53 -1.21
C PRO A 40 14.45 17.61 0.05
N PRO A 41 14.64 18.64 0.90
CA PRO A 41 13.87 18.82 2.14
C PRO A 41 12.35 18.90 1.93
N LEU A 42 11.92 19.36 0.75
CA LEU A 42 10.52 19.52 0.37
C LEU A 42 10.22 18.73 -0.91
N ILE A 43 9.19 17.88 -0.86
CA ILE A 43 8.79 17.01 -1.97
C ILE A 43 7.28 17.15 -2.26
N PRO A 44 6.85 17.08 -3.53
CA PRO A 44 5.44 17.19 -3.91
C PRO A 44 4.69 15.87 -3.67
N ILE A 45 4.32 15.60 -2.42
CA ILE A 45 3.64 14.35 -2.03
C ILE A 45 2.10 14.44 -2.16
N PHE A 46 1.53 15.63 -1.97
CA PHE A 46 0.08 15.83 -1.91
C PHE A 46 -0.51 16.18 -3.29
N ASN A 47 -0.50 15.20 -4.19
CA ASN A 47 -0.95 15.37 -5.59
C ASN A 47 -2.41 15.82 -5.77
N GLN A 48 -3.23 15.75 -4.73
CA GLN A 48 -4.64 16.19 -4.75
C GLN A 48 -4.81 17.70 -4.53
N LEU A 49 -3.78 18.39 -4.02
CA LEU A 49 -3.84 19.83 -3.74
C LEU A 49 -3.56 20.65 -5.02
N PRO A 50 -3.96 21.94 -5.07
CA PRO A 50 -3.61 22.85 -6.16
C PRO A 50 -2.09 22.89 -6.41
N TRP A 51 -1.68 23.17 -7.65
CA TRP A 51 -0.27 23.33 -7.99
C TRP A 51 0.37 24.47 -7.17
N GLY A 52 1.62 24.27 -6.75
CA GLY A 52 2.38 25.22 -5.93
C GLY A 52 2.79 24.64 -4.58
N GLU A 53 3.09 25.52 -3.62
CA GLU A 53 3.64 25.17 -2.30
C GLU A 53 2.73 24.25 -1.48
N GLN A 54 1.41 24.29 -1.74
CA GLN A 54 0.44 23.46 -1.03
C GLN A 54 0.68 21.95 -1.23
N ARG A 55 1.34 21.53 -2.33
CA ARG A 55 1.69 20.12 -2.57
C ARG A 55 2.91 19.64 -1.80
N LEU A 56 3.72 20.57 -1.30
CA LEU A 56 5.01 20.27 -0.71
C LEU A 56 4.83 19.76 0.71
N GLY A 57 5.42 18.61 0.99
CA GLY A 57 5.60 18.09 2.33
C GLY A 57 7.09 17.95 2.64
N ALA A 58 7.44 17.93 3.92
CA ALA A 58 8.79 17.56 4.33
C ALA A 58 9.14 16.16 3.80
N THR A 59 10.40 15.86 3.50
CA THR A 59 10.83 14.57 2.92
C THR A 59 10.27 13.35 3.66
N ILE A 60 10.18 13.41 4.99
CA ILE A 60 9.65 12.33 5.83
C ILE A 60 8.18 11.98 5.50
N THR A 61 7.42 12.91 4.95
CA THR A 61 6.01 12.70 4.57
C THR A 61 5.85 11.70 3.42
N ILE A 62 6.93 11.35 2.71
CA ILE A 62 6.92 10.28 1.69
C ILE A 62 6.48 8.93 2.24
N PHE A 63 6.64 8.69 3.55
CA PHE A 63 6.21 7.46 4.19
C PHE A 63 4.70 7.42 4.49
N ILE A 64 3.97 8.55 4.40
CA ILE A 64 2.53 8.59 4.72
C ILE A 64 1.73 7.64 3.81
N PRO A 65 1.86 7.67 2.47
CA PRO A 65 1.14 6.74 1.60
C PRO A 65 1.50 5.27 1.88
N ILE A 66 2.76 4.99 2.20
CA ILE A 66 3.25 3.64 2.51
C ILE A 66 2.62 3.13 3.80
N LEU A 67 2.62 3.94 4.87
CA LEU A 67 2.02 3.58 6.15
C LEU A 67 0.50 3.38 6.01
N ALA A 68 -0.18 4.24 5.24
CA ALA A 68 -1.59 4.09 4.94
C ALA A 68 -1.88 2.77 4.20
N ALA A 69 -1.10 2.44 3.17
CA ALA A 69 -1.23 1.19 2.44
C ALA A 69 -0.99 -0.04 3.32
N LEU A 70 0.02 0.01 4.21
CA LEU A 70 0.31 -1.06 5.16
C LEU A 70 -0.84 -1.27 6.16
N LEU A 71 -1.39 -0.18 6.70
CA LEU A 71 -2.52 -0.24 7.63
C LEU A 71 -3.77 -0.82 6.93
N ILE A 72 -4.06 -0.38 5.71
CA ILE A 72 -5.18 -0.91 4.91
C ILE A 72 -4.96 -2.40 4.60
N LEU A 73 -3.74 -2.82 4.26
CA LEU A 73 -3.42 -4.23 4.03
C LEU A 73 -3.72 -5.08 5.28
N ILE A 74 -3.24 -4.65 6.45
CA ILE A 74 -3.47 -5.37 7.72
C ILE A 74 -4.96 -5.46 8.04
N ILE A 75 -5.68 -4.33 7.96
CA ILE A 75 -7.12 -4.29 8.22
C ILE A 75 -7.87 -5.21 7.25
N ASN A 76 -7.57 -5.15 5.95
CA ASN A 76 -8.24 -5.96 4.95
C ASN A 76 -7.96 -7.46 5.15
N ILE A 77 -6.75 -7.87 5.53
CA ILE A 77 -6.44 -9.25 5.88
C ILE A 77 -7.30 -9.72 7.07
N VAL A 78 -7.38 -8.92 8.13
CA VAL A 78 -8.15 -9.25 9.33
C VAL A 78 -9.64 -9.37 9.02
N ILE A 79 -10.22 -8.36 8.34
CA ILE A 79 -11.63 -8.37 7.96
C ILE A 79 -11.92 -9.54 7.02
N SER A 80 -11.09 -9.73 5.99
CA SER A 80 -11.23 -10.83 5.01
C SER A 80 -11.24 -12.18 5.72
N ALA A 81 -10.32 -12.44 6.65
CA ALA A 81 -10.30 -13.67 7.44
C ALA A 81 -11.60 -13.88 8.25
N MET A 82 -12.13 -12.82 8.88
CA MET A 82 -13.37 -12.89 9.68
C MET A 82 -14.62 -13.19 8.84
N ILE A 83 -14.70 -12.62 7.63
CA ILE A 83 -15.89 -12.73 6.77
C ILE A 83 -15.78 -13.84 5.72
N TYR A 84 -14.61 -14.43 5.49
CA TYR A 84 -14.35 -15.39 4.43
C TYR A 84 -15.37 -16.54 4.38
N LYS A 85 -15.72 -17.11 5.55
CA LYS A 85 -16.71 -18.18 5.67
C LYS A 85 -18.16 -17.72 5.43
N LYS A 86 -18.44 -16.43 5.63
CA LYS A 86 -19.78 -15.87 5.50
C LYS A 86 -20.06 -15.43 4.07
N ILE A 87 -19.12 -14.68 3.47
CA ILE A 87 -19.29 -14.07 2.15
C ILE A 87 -17.94 -14.07 1.42
N LEU A 88 -17.68 -15.12 0.63
CA LEU A 88 -16.43 -15.30 -0.13
C LEU A 88 -16.14 -14.14 -1.08
N LEU A 89 -17.18 -13.63 -1.76
CA LEU A 89 -17.03 -12.55 -2.74
C LEU A 89 -16.43 -11.29 -2.10
N VAL A 90 -16.91 -10.89 -0.92
CA VAL A 90 -16.42 -9.70 -0.21
C VAL A 90 -14.97 -9.89 0.23
N ALA A 91 -14.61 -11.09 0.70
CA ALA A 91 -13.22 -11.40 1.07
C ALA A 91 -12.25 -11.27 -0.11
N ARG A 92 -12.67 -11.68 -1.32
CA ARG A 92 -11.91 -11.50 -2.57
C ARG A 92 -11.86 -10.05 -3.03
N MET A 93 -12.95 -9.30 -2.91
CA MET A 93 -12.97 -7.86 -3.22
C MET A 93 -12.02 -7.08 -2.32
N LEU A 94 -11.97 -7.38 -1.01
CA LEU A 94 -11.01 -6.75 -0.09
C LEU A 94 -9.57 -7.02 -0.50
N ALA A 95 -9.26 -8.25 -0.96
CA ALA A 95 -7.93 -8.58 -1.46
C ALA A 95 -7.58 -7.82 -2.73
N ALA A 96 -8.52 -7.71 -3.68
CA ALA A 96 -8.34 -6.96 -4.92
C ALA A 96 -8.17 -5.44 -4.67
N ILE A 97 -8.99 -4.85 -3.79
CA ILE A 97 -8.89 -3.43 -3.41
C ILE A 97 -7.56 -3.17 -2.70
N SER A 98 -7.15 -4.06 -1.79
CA SER A 98 -5.85 -3.98 -1.12
C SER A 98 -4.70 -3.97 -2.13
N LEU A 99 -4.71 -4.89 -3.09
CA LEU A 99 -3.72 -4.96 -4.16
C LEU A 99 -3.70 -3.68 -5.02
N LEU A 100 -4.87 -3.15 -5.40
CA LEU A 100 -4.97 -1.91 -6.16
C LEU A 100 -4.33 -0.74 -5.42
N ILE A 101 -4.60 -0.61 -4.11
CA ILE A 101 -3.99 0.41 -3.25
C ILE A 101 -2.47 0.26 -3.21
N GLY A 102 -1.96 -0.97 -3.13
CA GLY A 102 -0.53 -1.27 -3.23
C GLY A 102 0.10 -0.78 -4.53
N ILE A 103 -0.52 -1.15 -5.67
CA ILE A 103 -0.06 -0.73 -7.01
C ILE A 103 -0.04 0.80 -7.12
N LEU A 104 -1.12 1.47 -6.72
CA LEU A 104 -1.23 2.92 -6.78
C LEU A 104 -0.19 3.61 -5.87
N THR A 105 0.06 3.05 -4.69
CA THR A 105 1.07 3.56 -3.75
C THR A 105 2.47 3.41 -4.34
N PHE A 106 2.79 2.24 -4.92
CA PHE A 106 4.07 1.99 -5.56
C PHE A 106 4.30 2.93 -6.76
N LEU A 107 3.29 3.10 -7.62
CA LEU A 107 3.35 4.05 -8.74
C LEU A 107 3.52 5.50 -8.27
N LEU A 108 2.85 5.89 -7.18
CA LEU A 108 3.03 7.20 -6.55
C LEU A 108 4.47 7.41 -6.09
N MET A 109 5.11 6.40 -5.48
CA MET A 109 6.51 6.50 -5.04
C MET A 109 7.47 6.63 -6.22
N ILE A 110 7.31 5.79 -7.26
CA ILE A 110 8.11 5.90 -8.49
C ILE A 110 7.97 7.30 -9.07
N LYS A 111 6.73 7.75 -9.31
CA LYS A 111 6.46 9.06 -9.90
C LYS A 111 7.08 10.18 -9.09
N THR A 112 6.91 10.18 -7.77
CA THR A 112 7.39 11.26 -6.90
C THR A 112 8.90 11.31 -6.89
N ILE A 113 9.58 10.17 -6.78
CA ILE A 113 11.05 10.12 -6.73
C ILE A 113 11.66 10.48 -8.11
N THR A 114 11.14 9.92 -9.21
CA THR A 114 11.64 10.20 -10.58
C THR A 114 11.31 11.62 -11.06
N LEU A 115 10.33 12.30 -10.47
CA LEU A 115 10.07 13.70 -10.79
C LEU A 115 11.17 14.63 -10.22
N ILE A 116 11.88 14.17 -9.20
CA ILE A 116 12.80 14.98 -8.40
C ILE A 116 14.26 14.66 -8.73
N LEU A 117 14.58 13.38 -8.95
CA LEU A 117 15.89 12.91 -9.41
C LEU A 117 16.03 13.06 -10.92
#